data_AF-A0A9Q9JCE6-F1
#
_entry.id   AF-A0A9Q9JCE6-F1
#
_cell.length_a   1.000
_cell.length_b   1.000
_cell.length_c   1.000
_cell.angle_alpha   90.00
_cell.angle_beta   90.00
_cell.angle_gamma   90.00
#
_symmetry.space_group_name_H-M   'P 1'
#
loop_
_entity.id
_entity.type
_entity.pdbx_description
1 polymer ?
#
loop_
_entity_poly.entity_id
_entity_poly.type
_entity_poly.pdbx_seq_one_letter_code
_entity_poly.pdbx_strand_id
1 'polypeptide(L)'
;MTTDITELARERLKEKFDVWFEREYKHLESSKYTDAVPHIKYGFWTAYQAGGAELVEALEKAQQRISELESPTFTFEVTAEPFTCPRCGTTTTHPEGWHYCHKREGE
;
A
#
# COMPACT_ATOMS: atom_id res chain seq x y z
N MET A 1 9.25 0.29 8.92
CA MET A 1 9.13 -0.93 8.10
C MET A 1 7.77 -0.86 7.42
N THR A 2 7.75 -0.57 6.12
CA THR A 2 6.59 -0.78 5.27
C THR A 2 6.38 -2.29 5.19
N THR A 3 5.25 -2.79 5.69
CA THR A 3 4.91 -4.20 5.53
C THR A 3 4.68 -4.47 4.05
N ASP A 4 5.36 -5.48 3.51
CA ASP A 4 5.18 -5.90 2.12
C ASP A 4 3.72 -6.35 1.93
N ILE A 5 2.98 -5.64 1.05
CA ILE A 5 1.55 -5.85 0.86
C ILE A 5 1.30 -7.21 0.21
N THR A 6 2.27 -7.72 -0.56
CA THR A 6 2.19 -9.04 -1.19
C THR A 6 2.33 -10.16 -0.17
N GLU A 7 3.23 -10.02 0.82
CA GLU A 7 3.33 -10.97 1.93
C GLU A 7 2.06 -10.99 2.77
N LEU A 8 1.54 -9.82 3.14
CA LEU A 8 0.25 -9.71 3.85
C LEU A 8 -0.90 -10.36 3.08
N ALA A 9 -0.93 -10.21 1.75
CA ALA A 9 -1.95 -10.84 0.93
C ALA A 9 -1.82 -12.37 0.93
N ARG A 10 -0.60 -12.91 0.86
CA ARG A 10 -0.36 -14.36 0.94
C ARG A 10 -0.76 -14.93 2.30
N GLU A 11 -0.45 -14.23 3.39
CA GLU A 11 -0.89 -14.60 4.74
C GLU A 11 -2.42 -14.61 4.85
N ARG A 12 -3.09 -13.55 4.38
CA ARG A 12 -4.56 -13.47 4.38
C ARG A 12 -5.22 -14.54 3.51
N LEU A 13 -4.63 -14.89 2.38
CA LEU A 13 -5.07 -16.00 1.54
C LEU A 13 -5.03 -17.32 2.32
N LYS A 14 -3.94 -17.55 3.07
CA LYS A 14 -3.78 -18.73 3.90
C LYS A 14 -4.77 -18.75 5.08
N GLU A 15 -4.96 -17.64 5.78
CA GLU A 15 -5.95 -17.53 6.86
C GLU A 15 -7.37 -17.82 6.37
N LYS A 16 -7.77 -17.22 5.24
CA LYS A 16 -9.10 -17.44 4.65
C LYS A 16 -9.29 -18.90 4.25
N PHE A 17 -8.26 -19.52 3.69
CA PHE A 17 -8.28 -20.93 3.36
C PHE A 17 -8.42 -21.79 4.61
N ASP A 18 -7.61 -21.56 5.64
CA ASP A 18 -7.63 -22.36 6.87
C ASP A 18 -9.00 -22.24 7.55
N VAL A 19 -9.57 -21.04 7.67
CA VAL A 19 -10.92 -20.84 8.23
C VAL A 19 -11.99 -21.55 7.41
N TRP A 20 -11.93 -21.46 6.08
CA TRP A 20 -12.87 -22.15 5.20
C TRP A 20 -12.75 -23.68 5.35
N PHE A 21 -11.52 -24.20 5.32
CA PHE A 21 -11.25 -25.63 5.39
C PHE A 21 -11.71 -26.20 6.73
N GLU A 22 -11.39 -25.54 7.85
CA GLU A 22 -11.86 -25.93 9.17
C GLU A 22 -13.40 -25.91 9.24
N ARG A 23 -14.05 -24.89 8.68
CA ARG A 23 -15.52 -24.82 8.72
C ARG A 23 -16.17 -25.98 7.96
N GLU A 24 -15.68 -26.32 6.77
CA GLU A 24 -16.33 -27.33 5.93
C GLU A 24 -15.88 -28.76 6.26
N TYR A 25 -14.62 -28.96 6.66
CA TYR A 25 -13.99 -30.27 6.74
C TYR A 25 -13.53 -30.70 8.13
N LYS A 26 -13.81 -29.92 9.19
CA LYS A 26 -13.50 -30.32 10.59
C LYS A 26 -14.02 -31.70 10.98
N HIS A 27 -15.14 -32.13 10.42
CA HIS A 27 -15.70 -33.46 10.68
C HIS A 27 -14.81 -34.61 10.17
N LEU A 28 -13.86 -34.34 9.27
CA LEU A 28 -12.93 -35.37 8.80
C LEU A 28 -11.87 -35.73 9.84
N GLU A 29 -11.55 -34.82 10.77
CA GLU A 29 -10.57 -35.04 11.83
C GLU A 29 -11.00 -36.09 12.87
N SER A 30 -12.29 -36.40 12.95
CA SER A 30 -12.84 -37.47 13.79
C SER A 30 -13.32 -38.68 12.98
N SER A 31 -13.13 -38.65 11.67
CA SER A 31 -13.54 -39.73 10.76
C SER A 31 -12.48 -40.82 10.68
N LYS A 32 -12.83 -41.96 10.06
CA LYS A 32 -11.84 -43.00 9.71
C LYS A 32 -10.78 -42.56 8.68
N TYR A 33 -10.89 -41.34 8.15
CA TYR A 33 -10.01 -40.77 7.14
C TYR A 33 -9.05 -39.73 7.71
N THR A 34 -8.85 -39.67 9.03
CA THR A 34 -7.91 -38.75 9.70
C THR A 34 -6.55 -38.69 9.02
N ASP A 35 -6.01 -39.84 8.62
CA ASP A 35 -4.69 -39.95 8.01
C ASP A 35 -4.63 -39.34 6.60
N ALA A 36 -5.78 -39.22 5.92
CA ALA A 36 -5.89 -38.60 4.61
C ALA A 36 -6.12 -37.08 4.67
N VAL A 37 -6.56 -36.54 5.82
CA VAL A 37 -6.89 -35.11 5.99
C VAL A 37 -5.75 -34.19 5.56
N PRO A 38 -4.47 -34.42 5.93
CA PRO A 38 -3.37 -33.56 5.48
C PRO A 38 -3.23 -33.52 3.95
N HIS A 39 -3.39 -34.66 3.28
CA HIS A 39 -3.29 -34.76 1.82
C HIS A 39 -4.46 -34.08 1.12
N ILE A 40 -5.67 -34.23 1.67
CA ILE A 40 -6.87 -33.54 1.20
C ILE A 40 -6.70 -32.02 1.34
N LYS A 41 -6.27 -31.55 2.52
CA LYS A 41 -6.00 -30.13 2.79
C LYS A 41 -4.95 -29.57 1.84
N TYR A 42 -3.87 -30.31 1.59
CA TYR A 42 -2.84 -29.91 0.64
C TYR A 42 -3.36 -29.78 -0.81
N GLY A 43 -4.15 -30.74 -1.27
CA GLY A 43 -4.77 -30.68 -2.60
C GLY A 43 -5.67 -29.47 -2.78
N PHE A 44 -6.54 -29.21 -1.79
CA PHE A 44 -7.39 -28.01 -1.80
C PHE A 44 -6.59 -26.72 -1.71
N TRP A 45 -5.53 -26.67 -0.90
CA TRP A 45 -4.67 -25.50 -0.79
C TRP A 45 -4.01 -25.17 -2.12
N THR A 46 -3.50 -26.18 -2.82
CA THR A 46 -2.87 -26.00 -4.15
C THR A 46 -3.87 -25.42 -5.16
N ALA A 47 -5.11 -25.93 -5.18
CA ALA A 47 -6.16 -25.41 -6.06
C ALA A 47 -6.60 -23.98 -5.66
N TYR A 48 -6.69 -23.70 -4.36
CA TYR A 48 -7.04 -22.38 -3.83
C TYR A 48 -5.97 -21.34 -4.18
N GLN A 49 -4.70 -21.69 -4.07
CA GLN A 49 -3.57 -20.86 -4.49
C GLN A 49 -3.60 -20.61 -6.00
N ALA A 50 -3.88 -21.62 -6.82
CA ALA A 50 -3.98 -21.44 -8.27
C ALA A 50 -5.10 -20.45 -8.64
N GLY A 51 -6.25 -20.50 -7.96
CA GLY A 51 -7.33 -19.52 -8.14
C GLY A 51 -6.99 -18.11 -7.62
N GLY A 52 -6.10 -18.00 -6.64
CA GLY A 52 -5.62 -16.73 -6.09
C GLY A 52 -4.40 -16.14 -6.80
N ALA A 53 -3.76 -16.88 -7.71
CA ALA A 53 -2.50 -16.51 -8.34
C ALA A 53 -2.60 -15.20 -9.13
N GLU A 54 -3.67 -15.03 -9.92
CA GLU A 54 -3.89 -13.81 -10.71
C GLU A 54 -4.05 -12.57 -9.82
N LEU A 55 -4.67 -12.71 -8.65
CA LEU A 55 -4.83 -11.61 -7.68
C LEU A 55 -3.50 -11.20 -7.04
N VAL A 56 -2.65 -12.16 -6.68
CA VAL A 56 -1.32 -11.88 -6.12
C VAL A 56 -0.42 -11.23 -7.18
N GLU A 57 -0.43 -11.73 -8.42
CA GLU A 57 0.33 -11.13 -9.53
C GLU A 57 -0.12 -9.69 -9.82
N ALA A 58 -1.44 -9.44 -9.81
CA ALA A 58 -1.97 -8.09 -9.96
C ALA A 58 -1.50 -7.16 -8.83
N LEU A 59 -1.41 -7.67 -7.60
CA LEU A 59 -0.97 -6.92 -6.43
C LEU A 59 0.53 -6.60 -6.48
N GLU A 60 1.35 -7.56 -6.90
CA GLU A 60 2.79 -7.37 -7.15
C GLU A 60 3.03 -6.28 -8.21
N LYS A 61 2.29 -6.32 -9.32
CA LYS A 61 2.35 -5.28 -10.36
C LYS A 61 1.87 -3.92 -9.87
N ALA A 62 0.84 -3.88 -9.03
CA ALA A 62 0.34 -2.63 -8.45
C ALA A 62 1.37 -2.02 -7.49
N GLN A 63 1.98 -2.83 -6.62
CA GLN A 63 3.02 -2.37 -5.71
C GLN A 63 4.25 -1.86 -6.47
N GLN A 64 4.69 -2.58 -7.51
CA GLN A 64 5.79 -2.13 -8.38
C GLN A 64 5.48 -0.75 -9.01
N ARG A 65 4.27 -0.55 -9.55
CA ARG A 65 3.85 0.75 -10.08
C ARG A 65 3.82 1.85 -9.02
N ILE A 66 3.38 1.55 -7.80
CA ILE A 66 3.39 2.51 -6.69
C ILE A 66 4.82 2.93 -6.38
N SER A 67 5.74 1.96 -6.25
CA SER A 67 7.16 2.25 -6.01
C SER A 67 7.80 3.06 -7.14
N GLU A 68 7.43 2.80 -8.40
CA GLU A 68 7.86 3.62 -9.55
C GLU A 68 7.30 5.04 -9.49
N LEU A 69 6.05 5.22 -9.06
CA LEU A 69 5.40 6.54 -8.91
C LEU A 69 5.86 7.32 -7.69
N GLU A 70 6.35 6.65 -6.65
CA GLU A 70 7.02 7.27 -5.50
C GLU A 70 8.47 7.70 -5.82
N SER A 71 9.03 7.21 -6.94
CA SER A 71 10.43 7.45 -7.33
C SER A 71 10.75 8.80 -8.00
N PRO A 72 9.83 9.62 -8.54
CA PRO A 72 10.08 11.04 -8.66
C PRO A 72 9.76 11.65 -7.30
N THR A 73 10.79 11.69 -6.45
CA THR A 73 10.94 12.84 -5.58
C THR A 73 11.08 14.03 -6.53
N PHE A 74 9.95 14.58 -6.98
CA PHE A 74 9.88 16.01 -7.23
C PHE A 74 10.05 16.63 -5.84
N THR A 75 11.29 16.62 -5.34
CA THR A 75 11.76 17.75 -4.60
C THR A 75 11.57 18.89 -5.58
N PHE A 76 10.43 19.56 -5.45
CA PHE A 76 10.42 20.98 -5.71
C PHE A 76 11.49 21.49 -4.75
N GLU A 77 12.73 21.56 -5.24
CA GLU A 77 13.71 22.43 -4.63
C GLU A 77 13.06 23.78 -4.77
N VAL A 78 12.32 24.15 -3.73
CA VAL A 78 11.84 25.49 -3.57
C VAL A 78 13.11 26.30 -3.34
N THR A 79 13.80 26.64 -4.42
CA THR A 79 14.78 27.71 -4.37
C THR A 79 13.94 28.93 -4.03
N ALA A 80 13.97 29.30 -2.75
CA ALA A 80 13.30 30.48 -2.25
C ALA A 80 14.00 31.70 -2.87
N GLU A 81 13.66 31.99 -4.13
CA GLU A 81 14.10 33.20 -4.79
C GLU A 81 13.55 34.37 -3.97
N PRO A 82 14.41 35.33 -3.58
CA PRO A 82 13.96 36.47 -2.80
C PRO A 82 12.94 37.27 -3.62
N PHE A 83 11.71 37.33 -3.14
CA PHE A 83 10.64 38.13 -3.73
C PHE A 83 10.48 39.42 -2.94
N THR A 84 10.58 40.57 -3.60
CA THR A 84 10.32 41.88 -3.01
C THR A 84 8.89 42.31 -3.28
N CYS A 85 8.13 42.60 -2.23
CA CYS A 85 6.77 43.11 -2.35
C CYS A 85 6.75 44.49 -3.03
N PRO A 86 6.00 44.69 -4.12
CA PRO A 86 5.89 46.01 -4.75
C PRO A 86 5.09 47.02 -3.88
N ARG A 87 4.35 46.55 -2.88
CA ARG A 87 3.48 47.38 -2.03
C ARG A 87 4.16 47.86 -0.74
N CYS A 88 4.95 47.02 -0.08
CA CYS A 88 5.63 47.38 1.16
C CYS A 88 7.17 47.39 1.07
N GLY A 89 7.76 46.88 -0.01
CA GLY A 89 9.22 46.80 -0.19
C GLY A 89 9.90 45.68 0.61
N THR A 90 9.16 44.93 1.42
CA THR A 90 9.71 43.79 2.18
C THR A 90 10.11 42.67 1.23
N THR A 91 11.34 42.18 1.38
CA THR A 91 11.85 41.00 0.66
C THR A 91 11.63 39.75 1.50
N THR A 92 10.99 38.74 0.93
CA THR A 92 10.71 37.45 1.57
C THR A 92 11.43 36.33 0.82
N THR A 93 12.00 35.40 1.59
CA THR A 93 12.54 34.12 1.11
C THR A 93 11.65 32.96 1.56
N HIS A 94 10.36 33.22 1.77
CA HIS A 94 9.42 32.15 2.10
C HIS A 94 9.29 31.21 0.90
N PRO A 95 9.37 29.88 1.10
CA PRO A 95 9.30 28.92 0.01
C PRO A 95 8.04 29.07 -0.86
N GLU A 96 6.93 29.47 -0.24
CA GLU A 96 5.67 29.65 -0.98
C GLU A 96 5.59 30.95 -1.79
N GLY A 97 6.58 31.87 -1.70
CA GLY A 97 6.63 33.12 -2.47
C GLY A 97 5.65 34.22 -2.01
N TRP A 98 4.92 34.03 -0.90
CA TRP A 98 3.97 34.99 -0.36
C TRP A 98 4.45 35.63 0.95
N HIS A 99 3.97 36.84 1.25
CA HIS A 99 4.07 37.45 2.57
C HIS A 99 2.78 38.24 2.86
N TYR A 100 2.40 38.33 4.13
CA TYR A 100 1.27 39.16 4.55
C TYR A 100 1.67 40.64 4.53
N CYS A 101 1.09 41.41 3.60
CA CYS A 101 1.31 42.85 3.48
C CYS A 101 0.30 43.64 4.33
N HIS A 102 0.75 44.27 5.42
CA HIS A 102 -0.11 45.13 6.25
C HIS A 102 -0.24 46.58 5.75
N LYS A 103 0.48 46.98 4.68
CA LYS A 103 0.44 48.35 4.15
C LYS A 103 -0.89 48.60 3.41
N ARG A 104 -1.66 49.62 3.79
CA ARG A 104 -2.91 50.02 3.12
C ARG A 104 -2.60 50.88 1.89
N GLU A 105 -3.46 50.84 0.86
CA GLU A 105 -3.26 51.67 -0.34
C GLU A 105 -3.48 53.14 0.04
N GLY A 106 -2.46 53.98 -0.11
CA GLY A 106 -2.55 55.43 0.15
C GLY A 106 -1.70 56.00 1.29
N GLU A 107 -0.80 55.21 1.91
CA GLU A 107 0.23 55.67 2.88
C GLU A 107 1.67 55.64 2.33
#